data_AF-A0A3D3YX32-F1
#
_entry.id   AF-A0A3D3YX32-F1
#
_cell.length_a   1.000
_cell.length_b   1.000
_cell.length_c   1.000
_cell.angle_alpha   90.00
_cell.angle_beta   90.00
_cell.angle_gamma   90.00
#
_symmetry.space_group_name_H-M   'P 1'
#
loop_
_entity.id
_entity.type
_entity.pdbx_description
1 polymer ?
#
loop_
_entity_poly.entity_id
_entity_poly.type
_entity_poly.pdbx_seq_one_letter_code
_entity_poly.pdbx_strand_id
1 'polypeptide(L)' 'AERFEYEYSPKELKGWVPKLEELASQARETHVIMNNCYRDYATNNASQLAAFLDE' A
#
# COMPACT_ATOMS: atom_id res chain seq x y z
N ALA A 1 0.74 -17.87 -11.66
CA ALA A 1 0.66 -16.40 -11.77
C ALA A 1 -0.49 -15.82 -10.95
N GLU A 2 -1.61 -16.54 -10.82
CA GLU A 2 -2.84 -16.10 -10.10
C GLU A 2 -2.63 -15.62 -8.66
N ARG A 3 -1.58 -16.08 -7.95
CA ARG A 3 -1.31 -15.68 -6.56
C ARG A 3 -1.09 -14.17 -6.35
N PHE A 4 -0.64 -13.45 -7.38
CA PHE A 4 -0.33 -12.01 -7.30
C PHE A 4 -1.32 -11.14 -8.10
N GLU A 5 -2.32 -11.75 -8.74
CA GLU A 5 -3.38 -11.08 -9.48
C GLU A 5 -4.45 -10.56 -8.49
N TYR A 6 -4.06 -9.56 -7.70
CA TYR A 6 -4.96 -8.92 -6.76
C TYR A 6 -4.75 -7.40 -6.78
N GLU A 7 -5.73 -6.66 -7.25
CA GLU A 7 -5.75 -5.21 -7.19
C GLU A 7 -6.53 -4.80 -5.94
N TYR A 8 -5.83 -4.26 -4.94
CA TYR A 8 -6.47 -3.84 -3.69
C TYR A 8 -7.44 -2.69 -3.94
N SER A 9 -8.59 -2.73 -3.28
CA SER A 9 -9.57 -1.66 -3.36
C SER A 9 -9.11 -0.43 -2.57
N PRO A 10 -9.60 0.79 -2.91
CA PRO A 10 -9.31 2.00 -2.13
C PRO A 10 -9.70 1.88 -0.65
N LYS A 11 -10.76 1.12 -0.34
CA LYS A 11 -11.22 0.89 1.03
C LYS A 11 -10.19 0.08 1.83
N GLU A 12 -9.61 -0.94 1.22
CA GLU A 12 -8.58 -1.76 1.86
C GLU A 12 -7.29 -0.95 2.08
N LEU A 13 -6.87 -0.18 1.08
CA LEU A 13 -5.70 0.70 1.17
C LEU A 13 -5.88 1.76 2.28
N LYS A 14 -7.02 2.46 2.33
CA LYS A 14 -7.34 3.41 3.41
C LYS A 14 -7.41 2.73 4.78
N GLY A 15 -7.85 1.48 4.83
CA GLY A 15 -7.85 0.68 6.05
C GLY A 15 -6.46 0.43 6.64
N TRP A 16 -5.39 0.53 5.84
CA TRP A 16 -4.02 0.37 6.31
C TRP A 16 -3.36 1.67 6.78
N VAL A 17 -3.84 2.84 6.32
CA VAL A 17 -3.23 4.14 6.63
C VAL A 17 -2.96 4.34 8.12
N PRO A 18 -3.95 4.16 9.05
CA PRO A 18 -3.69 4.39 10.47
C PRO A 18 -2.59 3.50 11.05
N LYS A 19 -2.49 2.26 10.56
CA LYS A 19 -1.46 1.31 11.00
C LYS A 19 -0.08 1.67 10.44
N LEU A 20 -0.01 2.18 9.21
CA LEU A 20 1.24 2.63 8.61
C LEU A 20 1.78 3.89 9.30
N GLU A 21 0.90 4.82 9.67
CA GLU A 21 1.25 5.99 10.47
C GLU A 21 1.77 5.59 11.86
N GLU A 22 1.11 4.64 12.52
CA GLU A 22 1.58 4.09 13.81
C GLU A 22 2.98 3.50 13.67
N LEU A 23 3.22 2.66 12.65
CA LEU A 23 4.54 2.07 12.40
C LEU A 23 5.59 3.14 12.08
N ALA A 24 5.24 4.16 11.30
CA ALA A 24 6.12 5.29 11.00
C ALA A 24 6.49 6.08 12.25
N SER A 25 5.62 6.19 13.25
CA SER A 25 5.93 6.85 14.52
C SER A 25 6.96 6.09 15.39
N GLN A 26 7.11 4.78 15.15
CA GLN A 26 7.95 3.88 15.95
C GLN A 26 9.30 3.55 15.29
N ALA A 27 9.51 3.97 14.05
CA ALA A 27 10.72 3.70 13.29
C ALA A 27 11.33 5.00 12.76
N ARG A 28 12.65 4.99 12.52
CA ARG A 28 13.30 6.11 11.82
C ARG A 28 12.79 6.25 10.38
N GLU A 29 12.51 5.13 9.74
CA GLU A 29 12.05 5.05 8.36
C GLU A 29 11.22 3.77 8.21
N THR A 30 10.12 3.86 7.47
CA THR A 30 9.21 2.74 7.19
C THR A 30 9.10 2.57 5.68
N HIS A 31 9.42 1.36 5.19
CA HIS A 31 9.29 1.01 3.78
C HIS A 31 8.09 0.09 3.57
N VAL A 32 7.22 0.44 2.63
CA VAL A 32 6.06 -0.38 2.24
C VAL A 32 6.29 -0.91 0.82
N ILE A 33 6.22 -2.23 0.65
CA ILE A 33 6.44 -2.90 -0.64
C ILE A 33 5.15 -3.60 -1.07
N MET A 34 4.63 -3.20 -2.22
CA MET A 34 3.49 -3.85 -2.88
C MET A 34 4.00 -5.05 -3.68
N ASN A 35 3.61 -6.27 -3.28
CA ASN A 35 4.07 -7.52 -3.92
C ASN A 35 3.01 -8.17 -4.82
N ASN A 36 1.89 -7.49 -5.08
CA ASN A 36 0.87 -7.88 -6.06
C ASN A 36 1.32 -7.51 -7.49
N CYS A 37 2.51 -7.97 -7.88
CA CYS A 37 3.19 -7.61 -9.13
C CYS A 37 2.61 -8.34 -10.36
N TYR A 38 1.30 -8.26 -10.52
CA TYR A 38 0.60 -8.66 -11.73
C TYR A 38 0.20 -7.41 -12.53
N ARG A 39 0.63 -7.33 -13.79
CA ARG A 39 0.48 -6.13 -14.63
C ARG A 39 0.99 -4.88 -13.90
N ASP A 40 0.14 -3.87 -13.76
CA ASP A 40 0.37 -2.58 -13.14
C ASP A 40 -0.22 -2.45 -11.72
N TYR A 41 -0.79 -3.52 -11.15
CA TYR A 41 -1.54 -3.46 -9.88
C TYR A 41 -0.69 -2.98 -8.70
N ALA A 42 0.54 -3.50 -8.57
CA ALA A 42 1.47 -3.05 -7.53
C ALA A 42 1.79 -1.56 -7.67
N THR A 43 2.01 -1.07 -8.89
CA THR A 43 2.31 0.35 -9.15
C THR A 43 1.10 1.23 -8.88
N ASN A 44 -0.09 0.83 -9.34
CA ASN A 44 -1.34 1.56 -9.11
C ASN A 44 -1.68 1.63 -7.63
N ASN A 45 -1.63 0.51 -6.91
CA ASN A 45 -1.91 0.49 -5.48
C ASN A 45 -0.84 1.22 -4.67
N ALA A 46 0.45 1.15 -5.04
CA ALA A 46 1.50 1.94 -4.39
C ALA A 46 1.25 3.45 -4.55
N SER A 47 0.88 3.90 -5.76
CA SER A 47 0.56 5.31 -6.01
C SER A 47 -0.68 5.77 -5.26
N GLN A 48 -1.72 4.95 -5.17
CA GLN A 48 -2.93 5.27 -4.41
C GLN A 48 -2.65 5.33 -2.90
N LEU A 49 -1.89 4.36 -2.38
CA LEU A 49 -1.53 4.33 -0.96
C LEU A 49 -0.66 5.53 -0.58
N ALA A 50 0.29 5.91 -1.43
CA ALA A 50 1.08 7.12 -1.23
C ALA A 50 0.19 8.36 -1.16
N ALA A 51 -0.76 8.51 -2.09
CA ALA A 51 -1.70 9.63 -2.06
C ALA A 51 -2.54 9.68 -0.77
N PHE A 52 -2.93 8.53 -0.21
CA PHE A 52 -3.68 8.49 1.05
C PHE A 52 -2.81 8.76 2.30
N LEU A 53 -1.49 8.58 2.22
CA LEU A 53 -0.55 8.92 3.29
C LEU A 53 -0.20 10.42 3.29
N ASP A 54 -0.44 11.11 2.17
CA ASP A 54 -0.22 12.55 2.02
C ASP A 54 -1.49 13.41 2.30
N GLU A 55 -2.65 12.78 2.57
CA GLU A 55 -3.93 13.42 2.96
C GLU A 55 -3.92 13.89 4.43
#